data_AF-A0A819A4F8-F1
#
_entry.id   AF-A0A819A4F8-F1
#
_cell.length_a   1.000
_cell.length_b   1.000
_cell.length_c   1.000
_cell.angle_alpha   90.00
_cell.angle_beta   90.00
_cell.angle_gamma   90.00
#
_symmetry.space_group_name_H-M   'P 1'
#
loop_
_entity.id
_entity.type
_entity.pdbx_description
1 polymer ?
#
loop_
_entity_poly.entity_id
_entity_poly.type
_entity_poly.pdbx_seq_one_letter_code
_entity_poly.pdbx_strand_id
1 'polypeptide(L)'
;MRESAADNARLFGYEGWRFPWESARTGVDVTPDICPQVPVMPPDEDAEPYKNNSVFTNAVASLSIDLADRVSCITKKTVPKAWVDIASNLYFPFDETSQTHLEYEGFDFKNTTIKQADVVLLGFPLQWPMSAEVRQNDLLAYERLTRASGPAMTWSMHAIGFLELGNFEKAEELFRRSYQTYVRPPFNVRPLSLFILLSNRLNCIFVGMD
;
A
#
# COMPACT_ATOMS: atom_id res chain seq x y z
N MET A 1 1.66 18.02 14.56
CA MET A 1 2.02 17.19 13.37
C MET A 1 3.36 17.56 12.77
N ARG A 2 3.56 18.73 12.13
CA ARG A 2 4.86 19.03 11.49
C ARG A 2 6.04 19.08 12.47
N GLU A 3 5.87 19.72 13.62
CA GLU A 3 6.90 19.74 14.67
C GLU A 3 7.13 18.33 15.25
N SER A 4 6.03 17.64 15.59
CA SER A 4 6.06 16.27 16.10
C SER A 4 6.79 15.29 15.16
N ALA A 5 6.59 15.41 13.85
CA ALA A 5 7.30 14.59 12.85
C ALA A 5 8.79 14.96 12.73
N ALA A 6 9.15 16.23 12.96
CA ALA A 6 10.55 16.65 12.98
C ALA A 6 11.26 16.13 14.24
N ASP A 7 10.59 16.19 15.38
CA ASP A 7 11.11 15.64 16.63
C ASP A 7 11.25 14.12 16.54
N ASN A 8 10.28 13.44 15.91
CA ASN A 8 10.38 12.01 15.63
C ASN A 8 11.58 11.68 14.74
N ALA A 9 11.84 12.43 13.67
CA ALA A 9 13.03 12.23 12.84
C ALA A 9 14.33 12.37 13.66
N ARG A 10 14.41 13.41 14.50
CA ARG A 10 15.57 13.68 15.38
C ARG A 10 15.81 12.58 16.40
N LEU A 11 14.75 11.96 16.96
CA LEU A 11 14.88 10.85 17.90
C LEU A 11 15.69 9.68 17.32
N PHE A 12 15.61 9.46 16.01
CA PHE A 12 16.34 8.41 15.31
C PHE A 12 17.60 8.91 14.58
N GLY A 13 18.04 10.14 14.88
CA GLY A 13 19.26 10.72 14.30
C GLY A 13 19.13 11.16 12.84
N TYR A 14 17.90 11.32 12.33
CA TYR A 14 17.65 11.78 10.97
C TYR A 14 17.22 13.26 10.93
N GLU A 15 17.57 13.95 9.86
CA GLU A 15 17.04 15.27 9.54
C GLU A 15 15.73 15.16 8.73
N GLY A 16 14.84 16.16 8.84
CA GLY A 16 13.59 16.20 8.08
C GLY A 16 12.35 15.88 8.93
N TRP A 17 11.40 15.17 8.35
CA TRP A 17 10.12 14.82 8.98
C TRP A 17 9.85 13.33 8.84
N ARG A 18 9.80 12.62 9.97
CA ARG A 18 9.39 11.22 10.04
C ARG A 18 7.98 11.17 10.60
N PHE A 19 7.00 10.91 9.73
CA PHE A 19 5.62 10.76 10.18
C PHE A 19 5.48 9.50 11.05
N PRO A 20 4.71 9.58 12.14
CA PRO A 20 4.49 8.47 13.04
C PRO A 20 3.73 7.31 12.36
N TRP A 21 3.97 6.09 12.83
CA TRP A 21 3.23 4.91 12.36
C TRP A 21 1.76 4.95 12.81
N GLU A 22 1.53 5.24 14.09
CA GLU A 22 0.22 5.63 14.63
C GLU A 22 0.32 7.00 15.30
N SER A 23 -0.62 7.90 14.99
CA SER A 23 -0.65 9.25 15.58
C SER A 23 -1.92 9.51 16.38
N ALA A 24 -1.76 10.03 17.59
CA ALA A 24 -2.86 10.65 18.32
C ALA A 24 -3.15 12.07 17.78
N ARG A 25 -4.19 12.72 18.32
CA ARG A 25 -4.59 14.10 17.97
C ARG A 25 -3.43 15.11 17.98
N THR A 26 -2.40 14.88 18.78
CA THR A 26 -1.20 15.73 18.91
C THR A 26 -0.21 15.55 17.74
N GLY A 27 -0.29 14.45 16.99
CA GLY A 27 0.65 14.10 15.91
C GLY A 27 1.94 13.44 16.40
N VAL A 28 2.02 13.10 17.69
CA VAL A 28 3.11 12.32 18.29
C VAL A 28 2.87 10.84 17.98
N ASP A 29 3.96 10.09 17.79
CA ASP A 29 3.90 8.64 17.65
C ASP A 29 3.37 8.02 18.95
N VAL A 30 2.32 7.21 18.84
CA VAL A 30 1.70 6.50 19.97
C VAL A 30 1.70 4.99 19.75
N THR A 31 2.46 4.53 18.76
CA THR A 31 2.59 3.11 18.48
C THR A 31 3.12 2.41 19.74
N PRO A 32 2.46 1.35 20.24
CA PRO A 32 2.92 0.66 21.44
C PRO A 32 4.37 0.16 21.32
N ASP A 33 5.13 0.17 22.41
CA ASP A 33 6.56 -0.23 22.44
C ASP A 33 6.82 -1.67 21.95
N ILE A 34 5.78 -2.50 21.90
CA ILE A 34 5.83 -3.88 21.35
C ILE A 34 6.00 -3.88 19.82
N CYS A 35 5.62 -2.79 19.15
CA CYS A 35 5.80 -2.63 17.71
C CYS A 35 7.22 -2.14 17.43
N PRO A 36 7.98 -2.81 16.57
CA PRO A 36 9.36 -2.46 16.34
C PRO A 36 9.51 -1.09 15.66
N GLN A 37 10.45 -0.30 16.16
CA GLN A 37 10.61 1.10 15.76
C GLN A 37 11.58 1.32 14.57
N VAL A 38 12.30 0.29 14.10
CA VAL A 38 13.09 0.15 12.84
C VAL A 38 13.76 -1.25 12.83
N PRO A 39 14.18 -1.89 11.71
CA PRO A 39 14.16 -1.57 10.26
C PRO A 39 12.81 -1.81 9.57
N VAL A 40 12.69 -1.39 8.30
CA VAL A 40 11.48 -1.39 7.45
C VAL A 40 10.53 -2.56 7.74
N MET A 41 9.33 -2.24 8.23
CA MET A 41 8.17 -3.13 8.24
C MET A 41 7.26 -2.69 7.10
N PRO A 42 6.98 -3.55 6.12
CA PRO A 42 6.11 -3.19 5.01
C PRO A 42 4.64 -3.26 5.47
N PRO A 43 3.66 -2.84 4.66
CA PRO A 43 2.25 -3.01 4.99
C PRO A 43 1.88 -4.39 5.53
N ASP A 44 2.50 -5.47 5.04
CA ASP A 44 2.41 -6.76 5.70
C ASP A 44 3.18 -6.80 7.04
N GLU A 45 2.44 -6.59 8.14
CA GLU A 45 3.00 -6.62 9.50
C GLU A 45 3.39 -8.03 9.97
N ASP A 46 3.01 -9.10 9.27
CA ASP A 46 3.43 -10.48 9.61
C ASP A 46 4.81 -10.81 8.99
N ALA A 47 5.48 -9.86 8.32
CA ALA A 47 6.80 -10.00 7.68
C ALA A 47 7.99 -10.02 8.67
N GLU A 48 7.93 -10.90 9.68
CA GLU A 48 9.00 -11.12 10.65
C GLU A 48 10.03 -12.18 10.19
N PRO A 49 11.30 -12.12 10.65
CA PRO A 49 12.00 -10.93 11.13
C PRO A 49 12.22 -9.94 9.96
N TYR A 50 12.54 -8.68 10.29
CA TYR A 50 12.74 -7.57 9.36
C TYR A 50 13.32 -7.94 8.00
N LYS A 51 12.73 -7.36 6.96
CA LYS A 51 13.05 -7.67 5.57
C LYS A 51 13.73 -6.48 4.91
N ASN A 52 14.76 -6.77 4.12
CA ASN A 52 15.42 -5.77 3.30
C ASN A 52 14.64 -5.59 1.99
N ASN A 53 14.68 -4.36 1.46
CA ASN A 53 14.14 -4.03 0.14
C ASN A 53 12.66 -4.40 -0.05
N SER A 54 11.80 -3.98 0.88
CA SER A 54 10.35 -4.04 0.66
C SER A 54 9.98 -3.26 -0.60
N VAL A 55 9.27 -3.91 -1.52
CA VAL A 55 8.89 -3.30 -2.81
C VAL A 55 7.96 -2.10 -2.61
N PHE A 56 7.01 -2.19 -1.68
CA PHE A 56 6.10 -1.09 -1.38
C PHE A 56 6.84 0.11 -0.78
N THR A 57 7.71 -0.14 0.20
CA THR A 57 8.47 0.93 0.87
C THR A 57 9.40 1.64 -0.13
N ASN A 58 10.08 0.87 -0.98
CA ASN A 58 10.95 1.43 -2.02
C ASN A 58 10.15 2.22 -3.07
N ALA A 59 8.97 1.74 -3.47
CA ALA A 59 8.10 2.46 -4.41
C ALA A 59 7.64 3.81 -3.84
N VAL A 60 7.17 3.83 -2.59
CA VAL A 60 6.74 5.08 -1.92
C VAL A 60 7.92 6.04 -1.76
N ALA A 61 9.10 5.54 -1.40
CA ALA A 61 10.31 6.36 -1.28
C ALA A 61 10.69 7.00 -2.63
N SER A 62 10.66 6.22 -3.72
CA SER A 62 10.93 6.70 -5.08
C SER A 62 9.93 7.78 -5.51
N LEU A 63 8.62 7.50 -5.37
CA LEU A 63 7.55 8.44 -5.72
C LEU A 63 7.62 9.73 -4.91
N SER A 64 7.99 9.66 -3.63
CA SER A 64 8.11 10.83 -2.76
C SER A 64 9.20 11.78 -3.23
N ILE A 65 10.34 11.24 -3.68
CA ILE A 65 11.47 12.03 -4.20
C ILE A 65 11.16 12.55 -5.61
N ASP A 66 10.55 11.75 -6.49
CA ASP A 66 10.11 12.19 -7.82
C ASP A 66 9.09 13.34 -7.72
N LEU A 67 8.12 13.23 -6.81
CA LEU A 67 7.18 14.32 -6.55
C LEU A 67 7.90 15.57 -6.04
N ALA A 68 8.87 15.42 -5.12
CA ALA A 68 9.65 16.54 -4.62
C ALA A 68 10.43 17.24 -5.74
N ASP A 69 11.02 16.49 -6.65
CA ASP A 69 11.74 17.02 -7.81
C ASP A 69 10.80 17.75 -8.78
N ARG A 70 9.61 17.20 -9.07
CA ARG A 70 8.60 17.88 -9.91
C ARG A 70 8.10 19.18 -9.28
N VAL A 71 7.86 19.18 -7.97
CA VAL A 71 7.38 20.35 -7.21
C VAL A 71 8.50 21.37 -6.97
N SER A 72 9.77 20.96 -7.06
CA SER A 72 10.94 21.83 -6.94
C SER A 72 10.88 23.00 -7.94
N CYS A 73 10.44 22.72 -9.18
CA CYS A 73 10.28 23.71 -10.24
C CYS A 73 9.24 24.79 -9.88
N ILE A 74 8.14 24.39 -9.24
CA ILE A 74 7.06 25.31 -8.84
C ILE A 74 7.46 26.12 -7.60
N THR A 75 8.05 25.46 -6.61
CA THR A 75 8.38 26.05 -5.30
C THR A 75 9.71 26.80 -5.28
N LYS A 76 10.51 26.68 -6.34
CA LYS A 76 11.88 27.21 -6.47
C LYS A 76 12.83 26.73 -5.36
N LYS A 77 12.52 25.59 -4.75
CA LYS A 77 13.40 24.92 -3.78
C LYS A 77 14.24 23.90 -4.49
N THR A 78 15.52 23.77 -4.14
CA THR A 78 16.41 22.80 -4.77
C THR A 78 16.36 21.46 -4.05
N VAL A 79 16.12 20.39 -4.79
CA VAL A 79 16.28 19.02 -4.30
C VAL A 79 17.73 18.58 -4.57
N PRO A 80 18.44 17.99 -3.60
CA PRO A 80 19.79 17.48 -3.83
C PRO A 80 19.80 16.41 -4.92
N LYS A 81 20.67 16.55 -5.93
CA LYS A 81 20.78 15.58 -7.03
C LYS A 81 21.04 14.14 -6.55
N ALA A 82 21.82 14.00 -5.47
CA ALA A 82 22.08 12.71 -4.84
C ALA A 82 20.78 11.96 -4.44
N TRP A 83 19.73 12.66 -4.01
CA TRP A 83 18.46 12.03 -3.65
C TRP A 83 17.72 11.51 -4.87
N VAL A 84 17.73 12.27 -5.96
CA VAL A 84 17.13 11.87 -7.25
C VAL A 84 17.88 10.66 -7.81
N ASP A 85 19.22 10.66 -7.73
CA ASP A 85 20.05 9.55 -8.17
C ASP A 85 19.77 8.28 -7.34
N ILE A 86 19.57 8.39 -6.01
CA ILE A 86 19.16 7.27 -5.16
C ILE A 86 17.78 6.77 -5.55
N ALA A 87 16.79 7.66 -5.67
CA ALA A 87 15.40 7.31 -5.97
C ALA A 87 15.24 6.58 -7.32
N SER A 88 16.10 6.93 -8.28
CA SER A 88 16.12 6.32 -9.62
C SER A 88 16.83 4.96 -9.65
N ASN A 89 17.64 4.65 -8.63
CA ASN A 89 18.43 3.40 -8.55
C ASN A 89 17.98 2.50 -7.38
N LEU A 90 16.78 2.71 -6.84
CA LEU A 90 16.22 1.81 -5.84
C LEU A 90 16.02 0.41 -6.43
N TYR A 91 16.33 -0.60 -5.63
CA TYR A 91 16.15 -1.99 -6.00
C TYR A 91 14.70 -2.42 -5.80
N PHE A 92 14.09 -3.01 -6.83
CA PHE A 92 12.74 -3.56 -6.80
C PHE A 92 12.84 -5.06 -7.04
N PRO A 93 12.54 -5.90 -6.03
CA PRO A 93 12.68 -7.34 -6.18
C PRO A 93 11.54 -7.87 -7.07
N PHE A 94 11.92 -8.54 -8.15
CA PHE A 94 11.02 -9.02 -9.21
C PHE A 94 11.42 -10.43 -9.65
N ASP A 95 10.46 -11.33 -9.78
CA ASP A 95 10.68 -12.67 -10.33
C ASP A 95 10.31 -12.70 -11.81
N GLU A 96 11.33 -12.79 -12.65
CA GLU A 96 11.20 -12.88 -14.11
C GLU A 96 10.47 -14.14 -14.57
N THR A 97 10.48 -15.21 -13.78
CA THR A 97 9.86 -16.49 -14.17
C THR A 97 8.35 -16.44 -14.03
N SER A 98 7.86 -15.93 -12.90
CA SER A 98 6.44 -15.78 -12.62
C SER A 98 5.88 -14.43 -13.04
N GLN A 99 6.72 -13.51 -13.54
CA GLN A 99 6.35 -12.14 -13.88
C GLN A 99 5.56 -11.47 -12.73
N THR A 100 6.09 -11.60 -11.52
CA THR A 100 5.43 -11.17 -10.27
C THR A 100 6.44 -10.42 -9.40
N HIS A 101 6.00 -9.34 -8.75
CA HIS A 101 6.82 -8.63 -7.78
C HIS A 101 6.95 -9.42 -6.48
N LEU A 102 8.16 -9.47 -5.93
CA LEU A 102 8.40 -10.02 -4.61
C LEU A 102 8.11 -8.94 -3.57
N GLU A 103 7.52 -9.31 -2.43
CA GLU A 103 7.22 -8.36 -1.37
C GLU A 103 8.49 -7.73 -0.79
N TYR A 104 9.54 -8.55 -0.67
CA TYR A 104 10.86 -8.17 -0.20
C TYR A 104 11.94 -9.08 -0.81
N GLU A 105 13.21 -8.74 -0.61
CA GLU A 105 14.32 -9.53 -1.12
C GLU A 105 14.35 -10.94 -0.51
N GLY A 106 14.30 -11.97 -1.36
CA GLY A 106 14.29 -13.38 -0.92
C GLY A 106 12.91 -13.90 -0.48
N PHE A 107 11.82 -13.24 -0.88
CA PHE A 107 10.46 -13.71 -0.61
C PHE A 107 10.20 -15.11 -1.19
N ASP A 108 9.60 -16.00 -0.39
CA ASP A 108 9.20 -17.35 -0.81
C ASP A 108 7.68 -17.48 -0.88
N PHE A 109 7.16 -17.61 -2.10
CA PHE A 109 5.74 -17.79 -2.38
C PHE A 109 5.12 -19.07 -1.79
N LYS A 110 5.91 -20.09 -1.43
CA LYS A 110 5.36 -21.40 -1.01
C LYS A 110 5.17 -21.53 0.49
N ASN A 111 6.01 -20.87 1.28
CA ASN A 111 6.07 -21.05 2.73
C ASN A 111 5.65 -19.80 3.50
N THR A 112 5.26 -18.74 2.80
CA THR A 112 4.88 -17.47 3.42
C THR A 112 3.37 -17.26 3.31
N THR A 113 2.77 -16.85 4.42
CA THR A 113 1.37 -16.41 4.49
C THR A 113 1.38 -14.94 4.86
N ILE A 114 0.68 -14.12 4.09
CA ILE A 114 0.66 -12.66 4.31
C ILE A 114 -0.55 -12.23 5.13
N LYS A 115 -0.39 -11.19 5.94
CA LYS A 115 -1.48 -10.60 6.74
C LYS A 115 -2.43 -9.79 5.87
N GLN A 116 -1.87 -8.87 5.09
CA GLN A 116 -2.61 -7.83 4.39
C GLN A 116 -1.97 -7.42 3.06
N ALA A 117 -2.67 -6.58 2.29
CA ALA A 117 -2.18 -6.13 0.98
C ALA A 117 -0.88 -5.34 1.12
N ASP A 118 0.15 -5.81 0.40
CA ASP A 118 1.46 -5.14 0.31
C ASP A 118 1.79 -4.82 -1.15
N VAL A 119 2.25 -5.81 -1.91
CA VAL A 119 2.52 -5.70 -3.36
C VAL A 119 1.29 -5.25 -4.15
N VAL A 120 0.10 -5.68 -3.73
CA VAL A 120 -1.17 -5.29 -4.37
C VAL A 120 -1.39 -3.78 -4.35
N LEU A 121 -0.79 -3.07 -3.39
CA LEU A 121 -0.87 -1.61 -3.25
C LEU A 121 -0.02 -0.85 -4.29
N LEU A 122 0.91 -1.53 -4.97
CA LEU A 122 1.68 -0.94 -6.08
C LEU A 122 0.76 -0.43 -7.19
N GLY A 123 -0.32 -1.17 -7.50
CA GLY A 123 -1.31 -0.74 -8.49
C GLY A 123 -2.18 0.41 -7.96
N PHE A 124 -3.06 0.11 -7.00
CA PHE A 124 -3.81 1.15 -6.27
C PHE A 124 -3.46 1.05 -4.79
N PRO A 125 -3.03 2.14 -4.13
CA PRO A 125 -3.16 3.53 -4.57
C PRO A 125 -1.92 4.15 -5.23
N LEU A 126 -0.81 3.43 -5.42
CA LEU A 126 0.45 4.07 -5.88
C LEU A 126 0.54 4.33 -7.38
N GLN A 127 -0.26 3.64 -8.20
CA GLN A 127 -0.20 3.65 -9.67
C GLN A 127 1.21 3.42 -10.21
N TRP A 128 1.96 2.52 -9.57
CA TRP A 128 3.29 2.15 -9.99
C TRP A 128 3.25 1.52 -11.39
N PRO A 129 4.11 1.97 -12.33
CA PRO A 129 4.06 1.51 -13.71
C PRO A 129 4.44 0.02 -13.80
N MET A 130 3.53 -0.78 -14.35
CA MET A 130 3.71 -2.21 -14.62
C MET A 130 2.81 -2.66 -15.77
N SER A 131 3.09 -3.81 -16.38
CA SER A 131 2.24 -4.37 -17.41
C SER A 131 0.93 -4.94 -16.81
N ALA A 132 -0.12 -5.02 -17.62
CA ALA A 132 -1.39 -5.63 -17.19
C ALA A 132 -1.22 -7.11 -16.78
N GLU A 133 -0.28 -7.82 -17.42
CA GLU A 133 0.07 -9.20 -17.10
C GLU A 133 0.70 -9.32 -15.71
N VAL A 134 1.72 -8.49 -15.42
CA VAL A 134 2.35 -8.45 -14.08
C VAL A 134 1.31 -8.07 -13.03
N ARG A 135 0.47 -7.07 -13.32
CA ARG A 135 -0.60 -6.65 -12.41
C ARG A 135 -1.56 -7.79 -12.08
N GLN A 136 -1.93 -8.60 -13.07
CA GLN A 136 -2.80 -9.75 -12.90
C GLN A 136 -2.11 -10.85 -12.08
N ASN A 137 -0.86 -11.14 -12.38
CA ASN A 137 -0.08 -12.17 -11.68
C ASN A 137 0.14 -11.80 -10.20
N ASP A 138 0.46 -10.54 -9.91
CA ASP A 138 0.54 -10.01 -8.55
C ASP A 138 -0.78 -10.24 -7.80
N LEU A 139 -1.92 -9.83 -8.37
CA LEU A 139 -3.22 -10.02 -7.73
C LEU A 139 -3.53 -11.49 -7.45
N LEU A 140 -3.27 -12.39 -8.40
CA LEU A 140 -3.54 -13.83 -8.25
C LEU A 140 -2.58 -14.53 -7.29
N ALA A 141 -1.31 -14.11 -7.24
CA ALA A 141 -0.33 -14.63 -6.31
C ALA A 141 -0.71 -14.24 -4.88
N TYR A 142 -0.87 -12.94 -4.62
CA TYR A 142 -1.09 -12.44 -3.26
C TYR A 142 -2.52 -12.70 -2.73
N GLU A 143 -3.52 -12.90 -3.61
CA GLU A 143 -4.84 -13.39 -3.19
C GLU A 143 -4.73 -14.77 -2.50
N ARG A 144 -3.88 -15.66 -3.04
CA ARG A 144 -3.69 -17.02 -2.50
C ARG A 144 -2.90 -17.06 -1.20
N LEU A 145 -1.97 -16.12 -1.02
CA LEU A 145 -1.11 -16.05 0.17
C LEU A 145 -1.80 -15.34 1.34
N THR A 146 -2.81 -14.52 1.06
CA THR A 146 -3.52 -13.76 2.09
C THR A 146 -4.33 -14.68 3.00
N ARG A 147 -4.02 -14.67 4.31
CA ARG A 147 -4.79 -15.45 5.28
C ARG A 147 -6.24 -15.00 5.36
N ALA A 148 -7.15 -15.95 5.60
CA ALA A 148 -8.59 -15.69 5.66
C ALA A 148 -9.00 -14.70 6.77
N SER A 149 -8.21 -14.62 7.84
CA SER A 149 -8.40 -13.72 8.98
C SER A 149 -7.68 -12.37 8.83
N GLY A 150 -7.17 -12.05 7.63
CA GLY A 150 -6.58 -10.74 7.34
C GLY A 150 -7.61 -9.60 7.44
N PRO A 151 -7.15 -8.34 7.61
CA PRO A 151 -8.02 -7.19 7.79
C PRO A 151 -8.86 -6.88 6.54
N ALA A 152 -9.96 -6.16 6.74
CA ALA A 152 -10.93 -5.84 5.69
C ALA A 152 -10.34 -5.12 4.46
N MET A 153 -9.27 -4.35 4.65
CA MET A 153 -8.64 -3.50 3.64
C MET A 153 -8.11 -4.30 2.44
N THR A 154 -7.58 -5.50 2.68
CA THR A 154 -6.91 -6.31 1.66
C THR A 154 -7.84 -6.64 0.48
N TRP A 155 -9.06 -7.05 0.78
CA TRP A 155 -10.03 -7.46 -0.25
C TRP A 155 -10.54 -6.29 -1.07
N SER A 156 -10.68 -5.10 -0.47
CA SER A 156 -11.03 -3.90 -1.23
C SER A 156 -9.94 -3.51 -2.24
N MET A 157 -8.66 -3.67 -1.88
CA MET A 157 -7.55 -3.34 -2.79
C MET A 157 -7.45 -4.35 -3.94
N HIS A 158 -7.67 -5.64 -3.68
CA HIS A 158 -7.75 -6.63 -4.74
C HIS A 158 -8.96 -6.39 -5.65
N ALA A 159 -10.13 -6.06 -5.11
CA ALA A 159 -11.31 -5.74 -5.90
C ALA A 159 -11.05 -4.58 -6.87
N ILE A 160 -10.41 -3.50 -6.41
CA ILE A 160 -10.01 -2.38 -7.28
C ILE A 160 -9.04 -2.86 -8.37
N GLY A 161 -8.04 -3.66 -8.02
CA GLY A 161 -7.09 -4.20 -8.99
C GLY A 161 -7.75 -5.04 -10.10
N PHE A 162 -8.73 -5.89 -9.75
CA PHE A 162 -9.47 -6.66 -10.76
C PHE A 162 -10.43 -5.79 -11.59
N LEU A 163 -10.98 -4.70 -11.03
CA LEU A 163 -11.73 -3.71 -11.81
C LEU A 163 -10.84 -3.02 -12.85
N GLU A 164 -9.61 -2.68 -12.49
CA GLU A 164 -8.64 -2.07 -13.43
C GLU A 164 -8.31 -3.00 -14.61
N LEU A 165 -8.30 -4.32 -14.37
CA LEU A 165 -8.07 -5.34 -15.39
C LEU A 165 -9.34 -5.74 -16.16
N GLY A 166 -10.51 -5.19 -15.82
CA GLY A 166 -11.79 -5.51 -16.46
C GLY A 166 -12.40 -6.85 -16.02
N ASN A 167 -11.89 -7.48 -14.96
CA ASN A 167 -12.46 -8.71 -14.41
C ASN A 167 -13.52 -8.38 -13.35
N PHE A 168 -14.73 -8.05 -13.82
CA PHE A 168 -15.84 -7.61 -12.97
C PHE A 168 -16.38 -8.72 -12.05
N GLU A 169 -16.39 -9.97 -12.50
CA GLU A 169 -16.89 -11.10 -11.69
C GLU A 169 -16.00 -11.30 -10.45
N LYS A 170 -14.68 -11.33 -10.65
CA LYS A 170 -13.73 -11.48 -9.55
C LYS A 170 -13.73 -10.26 -8.62
N ALA A 171 -13.84 -9.07 -9.20
CA ALA A 171 -13.96 -7.84 -8.43
C ALA A 171 -15.20 -7.84 -7.53
N GLU A 172 -16.36 -8.26 -8.04
CA GLU A 172 -17.60 -8.34 -7.26
C GLU A 172 -17.47 -9.35 -6.11
N GLU A 173 -16.90 -10.53 -6.38
CA GLU A 173 -16.64 -11.56 -5.36
C GLU A 173 -15.82 -10.99 -4.19
N LEU A 174 -14.69 -10.36 -4.51
CA LEU A 174 -13.76 -9.80 -3.53
C LEU A 174 -14.32 -8.57 -2.83
N PHE A 175 -15.06 -7.73 -3.56
CA PHE A 175 -15.79 -6.60 -3.00
C PHE A 175 -16.79 -7.09 -1.96
N ARG A 176 -17.58 -8.11 -2.28
CA ARG A 176 -18.53 -8.73 -1.35
C ARG A 176 -17.82 -9.28 -0.10
N ARG A 177 -16.68 -9.95 -0.28
CA ARG A 177 -15.85 -10.46 0.82
C ARG A 177 -15.35 -9.34 1.75
N SER A 178 -15.06 -8.16 1.22
CA SER A 178 -14.49 -7.04 2.00
C SER A 178 -15.43 -6.50 3.08
N TYR A 179 -16.74 -6.47 2.84
CA TYR A 179 -17.70 -5.83 3.75
C TYR A 179 -18.62 -6.81 4.48
N GLN A 180 -18.95 -7.96 3.90
CA GLN A 180 -20.03 -8.82 4.41
C GLN A 180 -19.81 -9.28 5.86
N THR A 181 -18.59 -9.67 6.22
CA THR A 181 -18.25 -10.14 7.57
C THR A 181 -18.41 -9.04 8.64
N TYR A 182 -18.42 -7.79 8.22
CA TYR A 182 -18.44 -6.62 9.10
C TYR A 182 -19.82 -5.96 9.20
N VAL A 183 -20.80 -6.41 8.42
CA VAL A 183 -22.19 -5.92 8.52
C VAL A 183 -22.79 -6.40 9.84
N ARG A 184 -23.02 -5.47 10.77
CA ARG A 184 -23.66 -5.77 12.06
C ARG A 184 -25.09 -5.20 12.10
N PRO A 185 -26.10 -6.02 12.46
CA PRO A 185 -27.45 -5.51 12.74
C PRO A 185 -27.44 -4.64 14.02
N PRO A 186 -28.45 -3.77 14.24
CA PRO A 186 -29.66 -3.55 13.43
C PRO A 186 -29.49 -2.52 12.31
N PHE A 187 -28.36 -1.80 12.26
CA PHE A 187 -28.17 -0.67 11.34
C PHE A 187 -27.35 -1.02 10.09
N ASN A 188 -26.92 -2.28 9.94
CA ASN A 188 -26.13 -2.77 8.80
C ASN A 188 -24.93 -1.86 8.46
N VAL A 189 -24.23 -1.38 9.49
CA VAL A 189 -23.09 -0.47 9.34
C VAL A 189 -22.00 -1.17 8.55
N ARG A 190 -21.54 -0.53 7.47
CA ARG A 190 -20.47 -1.03 6.60
C ARG A 190 -19.14 -0.40 7.04
N PRO A 191 -18.02 -1.14 6.97
CA PRO A 191 -16.70 -0.56 7.26
C PRO A 191 -16.40 0.61 6.33
N LEU A 192 -15.79 1.66 6.89
CA LEU A 192 -15.55 2.97 6.26
C LEU A 192 -14.60 2.92 5.05
N SER A 193 -13.89 1.81 4.84
CA SER A 193 -13.03 1.58 3.69
C SER A 193 -13.75 1.64 2.34
N LEU A 194 -15.09 1.70 2.32
CA LEU A 194 -15.91 1.61 1.11
C LEU A 194 -16.64 2.90 0.69
N PHE A 195 -16.79 3.90 1.56
CA PHE A 195 -17.69 5.03 1.26
C PHE A 195 -17.03 6.18 0.48
N ILE A 196 -15.70 6.32 0.55
CA ILE A 196 -15.01 7.46 -0.08
C ILE A 196 -14.75 7.23 -1.58
N LEU A 197 -14.68 5.97 -2.05
CA LEU A 197 -14.29 5.66 -3.44
C LEU A 197 -15.45 5.50 -4.42
N LEU A 198 -16.64 5.12 -3.94
CA LEU A 198 -17.82 4.91 -4.79
C LEU A 198 -18.49 6.23 -5.25
N SER A 199 -18.15 7.37 -4.64
CA SER A 199 -18.75 8.67 -5.00
C SER A 199 -18.27 9.24 -6.34
N ASN A 200 -17.12 8.81 -6.87
CA ASN A 200 -16.51 9.44 -8.06
C ASN A 200 -16.56 8.60 -9.35
N ARG A 201 -17.07 7.35 -9.33
CA ARG A 201 -17.22 6.53 -10.55
C ARG A 201 -18.60 5.89 -10.77
N LEU A 202 -19.53 5.97 -9.82
CA LEU A 202 -20.87 5.36 -9.98
C LEU A 202 -21.86 6.15 -10.85
N ASN A 203 -21.57 7.40 -11.24
CA ASN A 203 -22.48 8.17 -12.10
C ASN A 203 -22.67 7.59 -13.51
N CYS A 204 -21.86 6.60 -13.92
CA CYS A 204 -21.99 5.98 -15.25
C CYS A 204 -22.62 4.57 -15.23
N ILE A 205 -22.92 3.96 -14.07
CA ILE A 205 -23.36 2.54 -14.02
C ILE A 205 -24.86 2.39 -13.71
N PHE A 206 -25.54 3.42 -13.20
CA PHE A 206 -26.95 3.32 -12.80
C PHE A 206 -27.95 4.15 -13.62
N VAL A 207 -27.56 4.70 -14.76
CA VAL A 207 -28.50 5.34 -15.70
C VAL A 207 -28.74 4.38 -16.87
N GLY A 208 -29.62 3.39 -16.68
CA GLY A 208 -29.94 2.47 -17.77
C GLY A 208 -30.62 1.16 -17.38
N MET A 209 -31.48 1.17 -16.36
CA MET A 209 -32.44 0.09 -16.15
C MET A 209 -33.76 0.70 -15.67
N ASP A 210 -34.51 1.25 -16.63
CA ASP A 210 -35.97 1.38 -16.59
C ASP A 210 -36.56 0.37 -17.58
#